data_AF-A0AAV5V492-F1
#
_entry.id   AF-A0AAV5V492-F1
#
_cell.length_a   1.000
_cell.length_b   1.000
_cell.length_c   1.000
_cell.angle_alpha   90.00
_cell.angle_beta   90.00
_cell.angle_gamma   90.00
#
_symmetry.space_group_name_H-M   'P 1'
#
loop_
_entity.id
_entity.type
_entity.pdbx_description
1 polymer ?
#
loop_
_entity_poly.entity_id
_entity_poly.type
_entity_poly.pdbx_seq_one_letter_code
_entity_poly.pdbx_strand_id
1 'polypeptide(L)'
;QSSKMKLLILASIIGVALATDCLKCICNKESGCKPIGCEMDVGSLSCGYYQIKSPYYQDCGQPGKQAGDSLDTAWKRCADDYNCSTSCVQAYVARYKGGCPNKGSCEQTARLHNGGASLATDCLKCICNKESGCKPIGCVMDVGSLSCGYYQIKSPYYQDCGQPGKKPGDTLDTAWKRCADDYNCSTGCVQAYVNRYKSKCPNKGSCEQMSRLHNGGPNGCNVSGTQGYWNSIKSCCGCS
;
A
#
# COMPACT_ATOMS: atom_id res chain seq x y z
N GLN A 1 23.82 42.98 -38.81
CA GLN A 1 24.50 42.08 -37.86
C GLN A 1 24.13 42.52 -36.46
N SER A 2 23.41 41.69 -35.70
CA SER A 2 23.60 41.46 -34.26
C SER A 2 22.44 40.62 -33.71
N SER A 3 22.78 39.66 -32.87
CA SER A 3 22.07 38.44 -32.46
C SER A 3 20.60 38.55 -32.04
N LYS A 4 19.76 37.67 -32.62
CA LYS A 4 18.54 37.16 -31.97
C LYS A 4 18.96 36.09 -30.95
N MET A 5 19.04 36.45 -29.68
CA MET A 5 19.25 35.49 -28.60
C MET A 5 17.94 34.72 -28.38
N LYS A 6 17.96 33.41 -28.66
CA LYS A 6 16.83 32.49 -28.44
C LYS A 6 16.52 32.43 -26.95
N LEU A 7 15.31 32.81 -26.59
CA LEU A 7 14.72 32.59 -25.27
C LEU A 7 14.47 31.08 -25.11
N LEU A 8 15.35 30.39 -24.39
CA LEU A 8 15.10 29.03 -23.93
C LEU A 8 14.16 29.10 -22.72
N ILE A 9 12.92 28.67 -22.93
CA ILE A 9 11.92 28.52 -21.90
C ILE A 9 12.35 27.35 -20.99
N LEU A 10 12.81 27.67 -19.78
CA LEU A 10 12.94 26.72 -18.68
C LEU A 10 11.54 26.35 -18.18
N ALA A 11 10.93 25.35 -18.79
CA ALA A 11 9.71 24.73 -18.31
C ALA A 11 10.04 23.44 -17.55
N SER A 12 10.48 23.53 -16.29
CA SER A 12 10.51 22.36 -15.39
C SER A 12 10.97 22.66 -13.95
N ILE A 13 10.23 23.43 -13.14
CA ILE A 13 10.41 23.44 -11.66
C ILE A 13 9.09 23.70 -10.88
N ILE A 14 7.93 23.19 -11.31
CA ILE A 14 6.66 23.41 -10.57
C ILE A 14 6.29 22.21 -9.66
N GLY A 15 6.91 21.04 -9.85
CA GLY A 15 6.54 19.82 -9.11
C GLY A 15 7.07 19.68 -7.68
N VAL A 16 8.14 20.41 -7.30
CA VAL A 16 8.85 20.19 -6.03
C VAL A 16 8.31 21.08 -4.89
N ALA A 17 7.85 22.29 -5.20
CA ALA A 17 7.46 23.28 -4.19
C ALA A 17 6.17 22.91 -3.40
N LEU A 18 5.21 22.24 -4.04
CA LEU A 18 3.94 21.87 -3.38
C LEU A 18 4.09 20.72 -2.36
N ALA A 19 5.07 19.83 -2.56
CA ALA A 19 5.32 18.72 -1.64
C ALA A 19 6.00 19.17 -0.34
N THR A 20 6.86 20.19 -0.41
CA THR A 20 7.54 20.77 0.76
C THR A 20 6.59 21.51 1.69
N ASP A 21 5.58 22.20 1.15
CA ASP A 21 4.58 22.90 1.98
C ASP A 21 3.68 21.92 2.73
N CYS A 22 3.31 20.80 2.09
CA CYS A 22 2.45 19.81 2.71
C CYS A 22 3.11 19.09 3.90
N LEU A 23 4.33 18.59 3.70
CA LEU A 23 5.05 17.86 4.74
C LEU A 23 5.33 18.76 5.95
N LYS A 24 5.60 20.04 5.71
CA LYS A 24 5.76 21.02 6.78
C LYS A 24 4.47 21.23 7.59
N CYS A 25 3.30 21.29 6.94
CA CYS A 25 2.01 21.37 7.62
C CYS A 25 1.72 20.13 8.48
N ILE A 26 1.99 18.94 7.94
CA ILE A 26 1.84 17.68 8.67
C ILE A 26 2.78 17.68 9.88
N CYS A 27 4.07 17.93 9.68
CA CYS A 27 5.07 18.02 10.74
C CYS A 27 4.65 18.99 11.86
N ASN A 28 4.18 20.18 11.51
CA ASN A 28 3.66 21.16 12.46
C ASN A 28 2.43 20.66 13.23
N LYS A 29 1.54 19.94 12.56
CA LYS A 29 0.34 19.38 13.18
C LYS A 29 0.66 18.25 14.17
N GLU A 30 1.59 17.37 13.82
CA GLU A 30 1.95 16.19 14.61
C GLU A 30 2.79 16.53 15.84
N SER A 31 3.74 17.48 15.72
CA SER A 31 4.74 17.73 16.77
C SER A 31 5.11 19.20 16.98
N GLY A 32 4.44 20.13 16.28
CA GLY A 32 4.98 21.48 16.11
C GLY A 32 6.28 21.49 15.30
N CYS A 33 6.49 20.44 14.51
CA CYS A 33 7.68 20.14 13.75
C CYS A 33 8.96 20.08 14.60
N LYS A 34 8.91 19.26 15.66
CA LYS A 34 10.00 19.04 16.62
C LYS A 34 10.22 17.55 16.88
N PRO A 35 11.44 17.13 17.24
CA PRO A 35 11.72 15.76 17.65
C PRO A 35 11.24 15.54 19.09
N ILE A 36 9.96 15.23 19.26
CA ILE A 36 9.34 15.09 20.58
C ILE A 36 9.54 13.69 21.21
N GLY A 37 10.34 12.82 20.58
CA GLY A 37 10.47 11.43 21.02
C GLY A 37 9.18 10.66 20.79
N CYS A 38 8.91 9.64 21.60
CA CYS A 38 7.75 8.77 21.42
C CYS A 38 6.65 9.04 22.43
N GLU A 39 5.43 9.17 21.95
CA GLU A 39 4.23 9.34 22.76
C GLU A 39 3.23 8.20 22.50
N MET A 40 2.43 7.89 23.51
CA MET A 40 1.37 6.89 23.39
C MET A 40 0.16 7.51 22.68
N ASP A 41 -0.20 6.95 21.53
CA ASP A 41 -1.31 7.39 20.69
C ASP A 41 -2.19 6.21 20.24
N VAL A 42 -3.47 6.25 20.64
CA VAL A 42 -4.50 5.22 20.39
C VAL A 42 -3.95 3.79 20.61
N GLY A 43 -3.37 3.54 21.79
CA GLY A 43 -2.89 2.21 22.18
C GLY A 43 -1.59 1.74 21.52
N SER A 44 -0.86 2.63 20.85
CA SER A 44 0.43 2.33 20.21
C SER A 44 1.39 3.52 20.30
N LEU A 45 2.70 3.29 20.28
CA LEU A 45 3.68 4.37 20.27
C LEU A 45 3.80 5.03 18.89
N SER A 46 3.78 6.36 18.87
CA SER A 46 4.06 7.25 17.74
C SER A 46 5.29 8.09 18.06
N CYS A 47 6.20 8.32 17.11
CA CYS A 47 7.47 8.99 17.41
C CYS A 47 7.83 10.17 16.49
N GLY A 48 8.50 11.15 17.07
CA GLY A 48 9.27 12.20 16.41
C GLY A 48 8.45 13.21 15.60
N TYR A 49 9.10 13.80 14.58
CA TYR A 49 8.59 14.95 13.83
C TYR A 49 7.19 14.76 13.24
N TYR A 50 6.91 13.52 12.82
CA TYR A 50 5.68 13.15 12.14
C TYR A 50 4.91 12.08 12.91
N GLN A 51 5.19 11.86 14.21
CA GLN A 51 4.47 10.87 15.02
C GLN A 51 4.35 9.48 14.33
N ILE A 52 5.45 9.03 13.72
CA ILE A 52 5.51 7.80 12.92
C ILE A 52 5.40 6.58 13.83
N LYS A 53 4.51 5.64 13.52
CA LYS A 53 4.39 4.34 14.20
C LYS A 53 5.35 3.30 13.60
N SER A 54 5.77 2.28 14.37
CA SER A 54 6.69 1.24 13.89
C SER A 54 6.24 0.55 12.58
N PRO A 55 4.97 0.16 12.39
CA PRO A 55 4.53 -0.43 11.12
C PRO A 55 4.65 0.53 9.91
N TYR A 56 4.40 1.82 10.13
CA TYR A 56 4.58 2.85 9.10
C TYR A 56 6.04 2.91 8.66
N TYR A 57 6.97 2.85 9.61
CA TYR A 57 8.41 2.84 9.34
C TYR A 57 8.87 1.60 8.57
N GLN A 58 8.29 0.43 8.87
CA GLN A 58 8.54 -0.80 8.12
C GLN A 58 8.11 -0.65 6.65
N ASP A 59 6.93 -0.07 6.43
CA ASP A 59 6.34 0.11 5.10
C ASP A 59 7.04 1.16 4.26
N CYS A 60 7.63 2.19 4.88
CA CYS A 60 8.39 3.21 4.17
C CYS A 60 9.81 2.78 3.78
N GLY A 61 10.16 1.51 3.99
CA GLY A 61 11.46 0.94 3.60
C GLY A 61 12.56 1.11 4.64
N GLN A 62 12.22 1.48 5.87
CA GLN A 62 13.16 1.57 7.01
C GLN A 62 14.40 2.43 6.75
N PRO A 63 14.26 3.67 6.26
CA PRO A 63 15.40 4.54 5.96
C PRO A 63 16.24 4.79 7.22
N GLY A 64 17.56 4.85 7.05
CA GLY A 64 18.50 5.09 8.16
C GLY A 64 18.74 3.90 9.10
N LYS A 65 18.16 2.72 8.80
CA LYS A 65 18.50 1.47 9.50
C LYS A 65 19.88 0.98 9.11
N GLN A 66 20.74 0.72 10.10
CA GLN A 66 22.09 0.18 9.93
C GLN A 66 22.13 -1.33 10.18
N ALA A 67 23.23 -1.97 9.77
CA ALA A 67 23.48 -3.38 10.09
C ALA A 67 23.63 -3.55 11.61
N GLY A 68 22.90 -4.51 12.18
CA GLY A 68 22.87 -4.74 13.63
C GLY A 68 21.78 -3.96 14.39
N ASP A 69 21.16 -2.95 13.79
CA ASP A 69 20.06 -2.24 14.44
C ASP A 69 18.83 -3.14 14.63
N SER A 70 18.22 -3.06 15.81
CA SER A 70 16.83 -3.50 15.99
C SER A 70 15.87 -2.60 15.20
N LEU A 71 14.69 -3.12 14.88
CA LEU A 71 13.66 -2.31 14.22
C LEU A 71 13.27 -1.10 15.08
N ASP A 72 13.09 -1.31 16.39
CA ASP A 72 12.67 -0.27 17.33
C ASP A 72 13.70 0.86 17.44
N THR A 73 14.99 0.51 17.55
CA THR A 73 16.08 1.47 17.59
C THR A 73 16.16 2.30 16.32
N ALA A 74 16.11 1.65 15.15
CA ALA A 74 16.20 2.35 13.87
C ALA A 74 14.98 3.24 13.61
N TRP A 75 13.79 2.75 13.93
CA TRP A 75 12.54 3.49 13.81
C TRP A 75 12.56 4.77 14.65
N LYS A 76 12.85 4.66 15.95
CA LYS A 76 12.87 5.82 16.86
C LYS A 76 13.90 6.86 16.42
N ARG A 77 15.12 6.41 16.07
CA ARG A 77 16.18 7.28 15.56
C ARG A 77 15.77 7.99 14.27
N CYS A 78 15.15 7.28 13.33
CA CYS A 78 14.70 7.89 12.08
C CYS A 78 13.53 8.86 12.30
N ALA A 79 12.62 8.53 13.22
CA ALA A 79 11.47 9.37 13.53
C ALA A 79 11.88 10.74 14.12
N ASP A 80 12.92 10.75 14.96
CA ASP A 80 13.51 11.97 15.55
C ASP A 80 14.54 12.68 14.66
N ASP A 81 14.83 12.17 13.45
CA ASP A 81 15.64 12.86 12.44
C ASP A 81 14.73 13.45 11.36
N TYR A 82 14.79 14.77 11.14
CA TYR A 82 13.87 15.46 10.24
C TYR A 82 13.98 14.94 8.80
N ASN A 83 15.19 14.69 8.31
CA ASN A 83 15.41 14.27 6.93
C ASN A 83 15.01 12.80 6.71
N CYS A 84 15.32 11.94 7.68
CA CYS A 84 14.97 10.52 7.66
C CYS A 84 13.46 10.34 7.75
N SER A 85 12.80 10.98 8.72
CA SER A 85 11.35 10.92 8.88
C SER A 85 10.62 11.51 7.68
N THR A 86 11.10 12.62 7.10
CA THR A 86 10.56 13.18 5.84
C THR A 86 10.68 12.18 4.69
N SER A 87 11.85 11.55 4.52
CA SER A 87 12.07 10.53 3.49
C SER A 87 11.16 9.32 3.69
N CYS A 88 10.95 8.90 4.94
CA CYS A 88 10.00 7.83 5.28
C CYS A 88 8.56 8.21 4.90
N VAL A 89 8.08 9.41 5.25
CA VAL A 89 6.72 9.85 4.86
C VAL A 89 6.57 9.87 3.34
N GLN A 90 7.56 10.38 2.60
CA GLN A 90 7.55 10.40 1.14
C GLN A 90 7.53 8.99 0.53
N ALA A 91 8.35 8.07 1.04
CA ALA A 91 8.40 6.68 0.58
C ALA A 91 7.09 5.94 0.87
N TYR A 92 6.51 6.17 2.05
CA TYR A 92 5.20 5.61 2.43
C TYR A 92 4.08 6.11 1.49
N VAL A 93 4.02 7.43 1.27
CA VAL A 93 3.05 8.01 0.35
C VAL A 93 3.28 7.49 -1.07
N ALA A 94 4.53 7.39 -1.53
CA ALA A 94 4.83 6.83 -2.84
C ALA A 94 4.40 5.37 -3.00
N ARG A 95 4.48 4.58 -1.92
CA ARG A 95 4.01 3.19 -1.86
C ARG A 95 2.48 3.08 -1.97
N TYR A 96 1.74 4.00 -1.34
CA TYR A 96 0.28 3.91 -1.19
C TYR A 96 -0.54 4.91 -2.03
N LYS A 97 0.10 5.76 -2.84
CA LYS A 97 -0.61 6.75 -3.69
C LYS A 97 -1.40 6.17 -4.88
N GLY A 98 -1.34 4.86 -5.14
CA GLY A 98 -1.90 4.24 -6.35
C GLY A 98 -3.37 3.82 -6.22
N GLY A 99 -4.23 4.22 -7.17
CA GLY A 99 -5.56 3.60 -7.36
C GLY A 99 -6.74 4.52 -7.68
N CYS A 100 -6.64 5.84 -7.46
CA CYS A 100 -7.74 6.79 -7.74
C CYS A 100 -7.31 7.90 -8.71
N PRO A 101 -8.05 8.15 -9.80
CA PRO A 101 -7.86 9.34 -10.62
C PRO A 101 -8.47 10.54 -9.89
N ASN A 102 -7.65 11.58 -9.68
CA ASN A 102 -7.95 12.84 -8.99
C ASN A 102 -7.95 12.79 -7.45
N LYS A 103 -6.83 13.19 -6.82
CA LYS A 103 -6.75 14.24 -5.76
C LYS A 103 -5.30 14.75 -5.64
N GLY A 104 -5.09 16.06 -5.82
CA GLY A 104 -3.78 16.71 -5.86
C GLY A 104 -3.02 16.66 -4.52
N SER A 105 -1.94 15.89 -4.54
CA SER A 105 -0.76 15.83 -3.66
C SER A 105 -0.91 16.05 -2.13
N CYS A 106 -1.41 17.17 -1.59
CA CYS A 106 -1.33 17.40 -0.14
C CYS A 106 -2.45 16.77 0.69
N GLU A 107 -3.71 16.90 0.27
CA GLU A 107 -4.85 16.25 0.93
C GLU A 107 -4.63 14.73 1.00
N GLN A 108 -4.12 14.15 -0.09
CA GLN A 108 -3.76 12.74 -0.16
C GLN A 108 -2.63 12.41 0.82
N THR A 109 -1.53 13.17 0.82
CA THR A 109 -0.38 12.94 1.72
C THR A 109 -0.80 13.02 3.19
N ALA A 110 -1.60 14.02 3.58
CA ALA A 110 -2.07 14.17 4.96
C ALA A 110 -3.00 13.02 5.40
N ARG A 111 -3.86 12.52 4.51
CA ARG A 111 -4.72 11.35 4.78
C ARG A 111 -3.90 10.08 4.93
N LEU A 112 -2.98 9.83 4.00
CA LEU A 112 -2.06 8.69 4.04
C LEU A 112 -1.19 8.70 5.29
N HIS A 113 -0.80 9.88 5.75
CA HIS A 113 -0.02 10.03 6.96
C HIS A 113 -0.85 9.77 8.23
N ASN A 114 -1.92 10.53 8.43
CA ASN A 114 -2.69 10.55 9.67
C ASN A 114 -3.49 9.25 9.93
N GLY A 115 -3.97 8.57 8.88
CA GLY A 115 -4.61 7.27 9.05
C GLY A 115 -3.80 6.11 8.52
N GLY A 116 -2.53 6.32 8.18
CA GLY A 116 -1.69 5.28 7.57
C GLY A 116 -2.35 4.64 6.33
N ALA A 117 -1.98 3.39 6.09
CA ALA A 117 -2.57 2.52 5.06
C ALA A 117 -4.05 2.23 5.32
N SER A 118 -4.63 2.66 6.45
CA SER A 118 -6.06 2.55 6.72
C SER A 118 -6.88 3.74 6.16
N LEU A 119 -6.26 4.91 5.96
CA LEU A 119 -6.82 6.05 5.22
C LEU A 119 -6.31 6.14 3.77
N ALA A 120 -5.23 5.42 3.45
CA ALA A 120 -4.95 4.95 2.09
C ALA A 120 -6.00 3.91 1.71
N THR A 121 -7.18 4.35 1.33
CA THR A 121 -8.20 3.46 0.82
C THR A 121 -7.86 3.05 -0.60
N ASP A 122 -6.72 2.37 -0.77
CA ASP A 122 -6.39 1.67 -2.00
C ASP A 122 -7.16 0.35 -2.07
N CYS A 123 -7.30 -0.14 -3.30
CA CYS A 123 -8.11 -1.31 -3.58
C CYS A 123 -7.68 -2.54 -2.77
N LEU A 124 -6.37 -2.74 -2.62
CA LEU A 124 -5.79 -3.90 -1.96
C LEU A 124 -6.13 -3.91 -0.48
N LYS A 125 -6.05 -2.75 0.19
CA LYS A 125 -6.42 -2.69 1.61
C LYS A 125 -7.89 -3.05 1.83
N CYS A 126 -8.77 -2.56 0.98
CA CYS A 126 -10.20 -2.85 1.07
C CYS A 126 -10.49 -4.34 0.82
N ILE A 127 -9.82 -4.95 -0.17
CA ILE A 127 -9.90 -6.39 -0.41
C ILE A 127 -9.37 -7.15 0.82
N CYS A 128 -8.17 -6.83 1.31
CA CYS A 128 -7.56 -7.45 2.49
C CYS A 128 -8.48 -7.39 3.72
N ASN A 129 -9.06 -6.22 4.00
CA ASN A 129 -10.03 -6.04 5.08
C ASN A 129 -11.31 -6.85 4.86
N LYS A 130 -11.82 -6.90 3.63
CA LYS A 130 -13.02 -7.68 3.29
C LYS A 130 -12.81 -9.18 3.45
N GLU A 131 -11.63 -9.68 3.08
CA GLU A 131 -11.31 -11.11 3.11
C GLU A 131 -10.97 -11.63 4.51
N SER A 132 -10.26 -10.84 5.33
CA SER A 132 -9.71 -11.35 6.59
C SER A 132 -9.68 -10.33 7.75
N GLY A 133 -10.24 -9.14 7.57
CA GLY A 133 -9.92 -8.00 8.44
C GLY A 133 -8.45 -7.58 8.31
N CYS A 134 -7.82 -7.95 7.19
CA CYS A 134 -6.43 -7.79 6.87
C CYS A 134 -5.48 -8.40 7.91
N LYS A 135 -5.71 -9.68 8.21
CA LYS A 135 -4.95 -10.49 9.17
C LYS A 135 -4.59 -11.86 8.57
N PRO A 136 -3.48 -12.49 9.00
CA PRO A 136 -3.12 -13.84 8.57
C PRO A 136 -3.98 -14.86 9.33
N ILE A 137 -5.20 -15.10 8.85
CA ILE A 137 -6.17 -15.98 9.52
C ILE A 137 -5.98 -17.47 9.21
N GLY A 138 -4.87 -17.84 8.56
CA GLY A 138 -4.65 -19.21 8.10
C GLY A 138 -5.66 -19.60 7.03
N CYS A 139 -5.93 -20.90 6.90
CA CYS A 139 -6.82 -21.43 5.87
C CYS A 139 -8.22 -21.73 6.42
N VAL A 140 -9.23 -21.21 5.74
CA VAL A 140 -10.65 -21.42 6.06
C VAL A 140 -11.31 -22.15 4.89
N MET A 141 -12.25 -23.05 5.19
CA MET A 141 -13.05 -23.71 4.17
C MET A 141 -14.02 -22.72 3.54
N ASP A 142 -13.95 -22.59 2.21
CA ASP A 142 -14.75 -21.68 1.40
C ASP A 142 -15.21 -22.36 0.10
N VAL A 143 -16.52 -22.65 0.02
CA VAL A 143 -17.20 -23.28 -1.12
C VAL A 143 -16.44 -24.50 -1.67
N GLY A 144 -16.20 -25.49 -0.81
CA GLY A 144 -15.59 -26.78 -1.20
C GLY A 144 -14.07 -26.77 -1.41
N SER A 145 -13.39 -25.66 -1.10
CA SER A 145 -11.92 -25.55 -1.16
C SER A 145 -11.38 -24.67 -0.03
N LEU A 146 -10.09 -24.77 0.28
CA LEU A 146 -9.46 -23.88 1.25
C LEU A 146 -9.08 -22.54 0.60
N SER A 147 -9.35 -21.46 1.32
CA SER A 147 -8.89 -20.09 1.06
C SER A 147 -8.00 -19.64 2.22
N CYS A 148 -6.83 -19.06 1.95
CA CYS A 148 -5.84 -18.80 3.00
C CYS A 148 -5.41 -17.33 3.14
N GLY A 149 -5.13 -16.95 4.38
CA GLY A 149 -4.39 -15.75 4.78
C GLY A 149 -5.07 -14.41 4.47
N TYR A 150 -4.25 -13.38 4.28
CA TYR A 150 -4.68 -11.97 4.21
C TYR A 150 -5.76 -11.70 3.17
N TYR A 151 -5.68 -12.38 2.03
CA TYR A 151 -6.55 -12.19 0.88
C TYR A 151 -7.35 -13.45 0.53
N GLN A 152 -7.45 -14.42 1.46
CA GLN A 152 -8.20 -15.66 1.22
C GLN A 152 -7.86 -16.33 -0.13
N ILE A 153 -6.57 -16.37 -0.46
CA ILE A 153 -6.06 -16.88 -1.74
C ILE A 153 -6.25 -18.39 -1.79
N LYS A 154 -6.82 -18.91 -2.87
CA LYS A 154 -6.92 -20.36 -3.17
C LYS A 154 -5.66 -20.88 -3.86
N SER A 155 -5.38 -22.18 -3.74
CA SER A 155 -4.18 -22.79 -4.35
C SER A 155 -4.04 -22.53 -5.88
N PRO A 156 -5.10 -22.67 -6.70
CA PRO A 156 -5.02 -22.35 -8.13
C PRO A 156 -4.71 -20.87 -8.41
N TYR A 157 -5.21 -19.96 -7.58
CA TYR A 157 -4.90 -18.53 -7.67
C TYR A 157 -3.40 -18.29 -7.45
N TYR A 158 -2.82 -18.94 -6.44
CA TYR A 158 -1.39 -18.85 -6.14
C TYR A 158 -0.51 -19.44 -7.25
N GLN A 159 -0.93 -20.54 -7.87
CA GLN A 159 -0.27 -21.07 -9.05
C GLN A 159 -0.25 -20.05 -10.18
N ASP A 160 -1.39 -19.40 -10.42
CA ASP A 160 -1.56 -18.46 -11.52
C ASP A 160 -0.81 -17.14 -11.33
N CYS A 161 -0.60 -16.73 -10.08
CA CYS A 161 0.21 -15.55 -9.75
C CYS A 161 1.72 -15.80 -9.81
N GLY A 162 2.16 -17.00 -10.22
CA GLY A 162 3.58 -17.32 -10.41
C GLY A 162 4.27 -17.94 -9.19
N GLN A 163 3.50 -18.40 -8.20
CA GLN A 163 4.00 -19.08 -7.00
C GLN A 163 5.10 -18.32 -6.23
N PRO A 164 4.90 -17.01 -5.92
CA PRO A 164 5.91 -16.20 -5.25
C PRO A 164 6.31 -16.79 -3.90
N GLY A 165 7.61 -16.75 -3.59
CA GLY A 165 8.13 -17.26 -2.31
C GLY A 165 8.24 -18.79 -2.20
N LYS A 166 7.92 -19.54 -3.26
CA LYS A 166 8.20 -20.98 -3.34
C LYS A 166 9.71 -21.22 -3.49
N LYS A 167 10.26 -22.08 -2.65
CA LYS A 167 11.68 -22.49 -2.63
C LYS A 167 11.85 -23.88 -3.28
N PRO A 168 13.07 -24.24 -3.72
CA PRO A 168 13.38 -25.62 -4.09
C PRO A 168 13.05 -26.58 -2.95
N GLY A 169 12.38 -27.69 -3.27
CA GLY A 169 11.93 -28.68 -2.29
C GLY A 169 10.59 -28.40 -1.61
N ASP A 170 10.04 -27.17 -1.70
CA ASP A 170 8.69 -26.92 -1.18
C ASP A 170 7.63 -27.67 -2.01
N THR A 171 6.65 -28.26 -1.33
CA THR A 171 5.38 -28.63 -1.97
C THR A 171 4.60 -27.36 -2.33
N LEU A 172 3.68 -27.47 -3.29
CA LEU A 172 2.81 -26.34 -3.65
C LEU A 172 1.99 -25.85 -2.44
N ASP A 173 1.43 -26.78 -1.67
CA ASP A 173 0.57 -26.49 -0.53
C ASP A 173 1.32 -25.71 0.56
N THR A 174 2.53 -26.15 0.93
CA THR A 174 3.37 -25.46 1.92
C THR A 174 3.74 -24.05 1.45
N ALA A 175 4.15 -23.89 0.19
CA ALA A 175 4.54 -22.59 -0.33
C ALA A 175 3.35 -21.62 -0.44
N TRP A 176 2.20 -22.11 -0.93
CA TRP A 176 0.97 -21.34 -1.03
C TRP A 176 0.51 -20.83 0.33
N LYS A 177 0.36 -21.71 1.33
CA LYS A 177 -0.12 -21.33 2.67
C LYS A 177 0.82 -20.31 3.32
N ARG A 178 2.13 -20.56 3.24
CA ARG A 178 3.15 -19.62 3.75
C ARG A 178 3.09 -18.26 3.05
N CYS A 179 2.91 -18.23 1.74
CA CYS A 179 2.78 -16.98 1.01
C CYS A 179 1.47 -16.26 1.31
N ALA A 180 0.37 -17.00 1.47
CA ALA A 180 -0.94 -16.44 1.76
C ALA A 180 -0.99 -15.74 3.14
N ASP A 181 -0.30 -16.31 4.13
CA ASP A 181 -0.13 -15.73 5.48
C ASP A 181 1.01 -14.71 5.59
N ASP A 182 1.77 -14.45 4.52
CA ASP A 182 2.74 -13.35 4.44
C ASP A 182 2.14 -12.18 3.66
N TYR A 183 2.08 -11.01 4.29
CA TYR A 183 1.39 -9.85 3.71
C TYR A 183 2.01 -9.40 2.38
N ASN A 184 3.34 -9.37 2.29
CA ASN A 184 4.04 -8.89 1.11
C ASN A 184 3.93 -9.90 -0.05
N CYS A 185 4.11 -11.19 0.26
CA CYS A 185 4.00 -12.28 -0.70
C CYS A 185 2.58 -12.37 -1.27
N SER A 186 1.57 -12.39 -0.41
CA SER A 186 0.16 -12.45 -0.81
C SER A 186 -0.27 -11.20 -1.60
N THR A 187 0.17 -10.00 -1.21
CA THR A 187 -0.07 -8.77 -1.96
C THR A 187 0.54 -8.84 -3.37
N GLY A 188 1.80 -9.26 -3.46
CA GLY A 188 2.49 -9.46 -4.75
C GLY A 188 1.77 -10.51 -5.62
N CYS A 189 1.26 -11.57 -5.01
CA CYS A 189 0.46 -12.59 -5.69
C CYS A 189 -0.86 -12.00 -6.25
N VAL A 190 -1.60 -11.20 -5.48
CA VAL A 190 -2.82 -10.55 -5.98
C VAL A 190 -2.51 -9.65 -7.18
N GLN A 191 -1.47 -8.83 -7.07
CA GLN A 191 -1.05 -7.94 -8.15
C GLN A 191 -0.63 -8.71 -9.42
N ALA A 192 0.16 -9.77 -9.28
CA ALA A 192 0.59 -10.61 -10.39
C ALA A 192 -0.60 -11.30 -11.08
N TYR A 193 -1.54 -11.82 -10.30
CA TYR A 193 -2.76 -12.45 -10.81
C TYR A 193 -3.62 -11.45 -11.60
N VAL A 194 -3.83 -10.25 -11.06
CA VAL A 194 -4.58 -9.19 -11.74
C VAL A 194 -3.85 -8.77 -13.01
N ASN A 195 -2.53 -8.60 -12.98
CA ASN A 195 -1.76 -8.27 -14.17
C ASN A 195 -1.87 -9.33 -15.27
N ARG A 196 -1.93 -10.62 -14.89
CA ARG A 196 -2.13 -11.73 -15.82
C ARG A 196 -3.51 -11.70 -16.49
N TYR A 197 -4.56 -11.30 -15.77
CA TYR A 197 -5.94 -11.43 -16.24
C TYR A 197 -6.67 -10.11 -16.56
N LYS A 198 -6.07 -8.94 -16.29
CA LYS A 198 -6.69 -7.62 -16.53
C LYS A 198 -7.16 -7.38 -17.96
N SER A 199 -6.53 -8.01 -18.96
CA SER A 199 -6.97 -7.94 -20.36
C SER A 199 -8.36 -8.57 -20.59
N LYS A 200 -8.79 -9.48 -19.72
CA LYS A 200 -10.15 -10.08 -19.72
C LYS A 200 -11.19 -9.21 -19.02
N CYS A 201 -10.78 -8.06 -18.49
CA CYS A 201 -11.63 -7.08 -17.82
C CYS A 201 -11.52 -5.69 -18.46
N PRO A 202 -11.79 -5.56 -19.78
CA PRO A 202 -11.65 -4.28 -20.46
C PRO A 202 -12.68 -3.26 -19.95
N ASN A 203 -12.39 -1.97 -20.14
CA ASN A 203 -13.30 -0.85 -19.87
C ASN A 203 -13.71 -0.66 -18.40
N LYS A 204 -12.97 -1.24 -17.45
CA LYS A 204 -13.16 -1.07 -16.01
C LYS A 204 -11.99 -0.32 -15.38
N GLY A 205 -12.26 0.43 -14.31
CA GLY A 205 -11.21 1.06 -13.51
C GLY A 205 -10.33 0.00 -12.84
N SER A 206 -9.07 0.34 -12.54
CA SER A 206 -8.08 -0.61 -12.00
C SER A 206 -8.56 -1.32 -10.73
N CYS A 207 -9.26 -0.62 -9.83
CA CYS A 207 -9.78 -1.23 -8.62
C CYS A 207 -11.00 -2.15 -8.87
N GLU A 208 -11.89 -1.80 -9.80
CA GLU A 208 -12.98 -2.69 -10.20
C GLU A 208 -12.41 -3.97 -10.85
N GLN A 209 -11.41 -3.83 -11.73
CA GLN A 209 -10.72 -4.97 -12.32
C GLN A 209 -10.14 -5.88 -11.23
N MET A 210 -9.37 -5.30 -10.30
CA MET A 210 -8.73 -6.04 -9.22
C MET A 210 -9.74 -6.75 -8.33
N SER A 211 -10.79 -6.05 -7.88
CA SER A 211 -11.81 -6.60 -7.00
C SER A 211 -12.56 -7.76 -7.64
N ARG A 212 -12.99 -7.59 -8.90
CA ARG A 212 -13.80 -8.58 -9.59
C ARG A 212 -12.97 -9.79 -10.04
N LEU A 213 -11.72 -9.59 -10.45
CA LEU A 213 -10.79 -10.69 -10.76
C LEU A 213 -10.37 -11.45 -9.51
N HIS A 214 -10.20 -10.76 -8.38
CA HIS A 214 -9.88 -11.40 -7.11
C HIS A 214 -11.02 -12.32 -6.65
N ASN A 215 -12.25 -11.80 -6.63
CA ASN A 215 -13.41 -12.53 -6.14
C ASN A 215 -13.92 -13.60 -7.14
N GLY A 216 -13.88 -13.33 -8.44
CA GLY A 216 -14.48 -14.21 -9.47
C GLY A 216 -13.48 -14.95 -10.36
N GLY A 217 -12.18 -14.86 -10.08
CA GLY A 217 -11.14 -15.49 -10.88
C GLY A 217 -10.97 -14.85 -12.28
N PRO A 218 -10.42 -15.59 -13.27
CA PRO A 218 -9.94 -14.99 -14.52
C PRO A 218 -11.00 -14.30 -15.38
N ASN A 219 -12.27 -14.69 -15.19
CA ASN A 219 -13.42 -14.13 -15.90
C ASN A 219 -14.34 -13.32 -14.97
N GLY A 220 -13.90 -13.00 -13.75
CA GLY A 220 -14.76 -12.42 -12.71
C GLY A 220 -15.46 -11.11 -13.12
N CYS A 221 -14.86 -10.33 -14.01
CA CYS A 221 -15.48 -9.12 -14.55
C CYS A 221 -16.68 -9.33 -15.48
N ASN A 222 -16.86 -10.56 -15.98
CA ASN A 222 -17.98 -10.93 -16.84
C ASN A 222 -19.07 -11.68 -16.05
N VAL A 223 -18.87 -11.87 -14.74
CA VAL A 223 -19.81 -12.57 -13.84
C VAL A 223 -20.55 -11.54 -13.00
N SER A 224 -21.88 -11.47 -13.11
CA SER A 224 -22.70 -10.53 -12.33
C SER A 224 -22.59 -10.73 -10.82
N GLY A 225 -22.34 -11.97 -10.38
CA GLY A 225 -22.13 -12.31 -8.96
C GLY A 225 -21.01 -11.55 -8.27
N THR A 226 -20.00 -11.04 -9.00
CA THR A 226 -18.89 -10.26 -8.41
C THR A 226 -19.25 -8.78 -8.19
N GLN A 227 -20.42 -8.33 -8.66
CA GLN A 227 -20.82 -6.92 -8.53
C GLN A 227 -21.04 -6.51 -7.07
N GLY A 228 -21.65 -7.38 -6.26
CA GLY A 228 -21.85 -7.11 -4.83
C GLY A 228 -20.52 -6.99 -4.07
N TYR A 229 -19.55 -7.83 -4.43
CA TYR A 229 -18.19 -7.75 -3.91
C TYR A 229 -17.54 -6.41 -4.30
N TRP A 230 -17.57 -6.06 -5.60
CA TRP A 230 -17.04 -4.78 -6.07
C TRP A 230 -17.70 -3.59 -5.37
N ASN A 231 -19.03 -3.56 -5.22
CA ASN A 231 -19.71 -2.46 -4.54
C ASN A 231 -19.23 -2.30 -3.07
N SER A 232 -18.93 -3.41 -2.39
CA SER A 232 -18.34 -3.38 -1.04
C SER A 232 -16.95 -2.74 -1.04
N ILE A 233 -16.09 -3.13 -2.00
CA ILE A 233 -14.75 -2.56 -2.13
C ILE A 233 -14.82 -1.09 -2.55
N LYS A 234 -15.71 -0.74 -3.48
CA LYS A 234 -15.96 0.64 -3.94
C LYS A 234 -16.35 1.55 -2.76
N SER A 235 -17.26 1.08 -1.91
CA SER A 235 -17.68 1.81 -0.71
C SER A 235 -16.55 1.96 0.31
N CYS A 236 -15.73 0.92 0.50
CA CYS A 236 -14.56 1.00 1.36
C CYS A 236 -13.54 1.99 0.79
N CYS A 237 -13.30 1.95 -0.52
CA CYS A 237 -12.17 2.67 -1.09
C CYS A 237 -12.44 4.18 -1.28
N GLY A 238 -13.71 4.60 -1.18
CA GLY A 238 -14.15 5.95 -1.53
C GLY A 238 -13.97 6.27 -3.02
N CYS A 239 -13.75 5.25 -3.86
CA CYS A 239 -13.57 5.40 -5.30
C CYS A 239 -14.95 5.55 -5.95
N SER A 240 -15.51 6.76 -5.98
CA SER A 240 -16.76 7.05 -6.69
C SER A 240 -16.58 6.99 -8.21
#